data_AF-A0A1I4UF76-F1
#
_entry.id   AF-A0A1I4UF76-F1
#
_cell.length_a   1.000
_cell.length_b   1.000
_cell.length_c   1.000
_cell.angle_alpha   90.00
_cell.angle_beta   90.00
_cell.angle_gamma   90.00
#
_symmetry.space_group_name_H-M   'P 1'
#
loop_
_entity.id
_entity.type
_entity.pdbx_description
1 polymer ?
#
loop_
_entity_poly.entity_id
_entity_poly.type
_entity_poly.pdbx_seq_one_letter_code
_entity_poly.pdbx_strand_id
1 'polypeptide(L)'
;MAEQSPHLYEKRIGPVILTIIPTMSYALARGERVELHVFGAFEVTVRVARSGRDPRTGETVQVEARASVHFNPGEAMGVRLKLGTIDTAAAADLLRKAS
;
A
#
# COMPACT_ATOMS: atom_id res chain seq x y z
N MET A 1 -0.67 -16.99 13.90
CA MET A 1 -0.59 -17.05 12.41
C MET A 1 -0.13 -18.42 11.91
N ALA A 2 0.91 -19.01 12.51
CA ALA A 2 1.34 -20.40 12.26
C ALA A 2 0.28 -21.48 12.52
N GLU A 3 -0.58 -21.23 13.50
CA GLU A 3 -1.56 -22.21 13.96
C GLU A 3 -2.78 -22.35 13.03
N GLN A 4 -3.02 -21.40 12.11
CA GLN A 4 -4.26 -21.38 11.32
C GLN A 4 -4.19 -22.15 10.00
N SER A 5 -3.01 -22.58 9.56
CA SER A 5 -2.87 -23.41 8.33
C SER A 5 -1.55 -24.21 8.33
N PRO A 6 -1.44 -25.28 9.11
CA PRO A 6 -0.19 -26.03 9.33
C PRO A 6 0.46 -26.58 8.06
N HIS A 7 -0.32 -26.83 7.01
CA HIS A 7 0.14 -27.42 5.74
C HIS A 7 0.81 -26.42 4.79
N LEU A 8 0.70 -25.11 5.06
CA LEU A 8 1.35 -24.07 4.25
C LEU A 8 2.76 -23.74 4.74
N TYR A 9 3.12 -24.17 5.96
CA TYR A 9 4.28 -23.64 6.64
C TYR A 9 5.59 -24.16 6.04
N GLU A 10 6.41 -23.17 5.69
CA GLU A 10 7.85 -23.23 5.47
C GLU A 10 8.33 -23.47 4.03
N LYS A 11 7.96 -24.56 3.34
CA LYS A 11 8.57 -24.83 2.01
C LYS A 11 7.93 -24.13 0.80
N ARG A 12 6.69 -23.63 0.92
CA ARG A 12 5.94 -23.07 -0.22
C ARG A 12 5.68 -21.56 -0.12
N ILE A 13 5.51 -21.01 1.09
CA ILE A 13 5.21 -19.58 1.27
C ILE A 13 6.43 -18.69 0.95
N GLY A 14 7.62 -19.08 1.40
CA GLY A 14 8.84 -18.30 1.19
C GLY A 14 9.07 -17.94 -0.28
N PRO A 15 9.11 -18.92 -1.21
CA PRO A 15 9.25 -18.65 -2.64
C PRO A 15 8.14 -17.78 -3.23
N VAL A 16 6.91 -17.91 -2.75
CA VAL A 16 5.76 -17.11 -3.23
C VAL A 16 5.94 -15.64 -2.87
N ILE A 17 6.30 -15.32 -1.62
CA ILE A 17 6.57 -13.94 -1.19
C ILE A 17 7.76 -13.35 -1.97
N LEU A 18 8.83 -14.15 -2.12
CA LEU A 18 10.01 -13.76 -2.89
C LEU A 18 9.71 -13.48 -4.37
N THR A 19 8.63 -14.04 -4.91
CA THR A 19 8.20 -13.80 -6.30
C THR A 19 7.24 -12.62 -6.40
N ILE A 20 6.30 -12.48 -5.46
CA ILE A 20 5.27 -11.44 -5.49
C ILE A 20 5.89 -10.04 -5.34
N ILE A 21 6.80 -9.83 -4.38
CA ILE A 21 7.35 -8.50 -4.11
C ILE A 21 8.11 -7.92 -5.32
N PRO A 22 9.01 -8.66 -6.00
CA PRO A 22 9.60 -8.19 -7.25
C PRO A 22 8.56 -7.95 -8.34
N THR A 23 7.57 -8.84 -8.50
CA THR A 23 6.52 -8.68 -9.51
C THR A 23 5.73 -7.38 -9.32
N MET A 24 5.36 -7.05 -8.08
CA MET A 24 4.71 -5.78 -7.74
C MET A 24 5.63 -4.59 -8.05
N SER A 25 6.91 -4.69 -7.72
CA SER A 25 7.91 -3.66 -8.01
C SER A 25 8.02 -3.39 -9.52
N TYR A 26 8.07 -4.43 -10.35
CA TYR A 26 8.12 -4.30 -11.80
C TYR A 26 6.83 -3.71 -12.39
N ALA A 27 5.66 -4.08 -11.84
CA ALA A 27 4.39 -3.47 -12.24
C ALA A 27 4.36 -1.96 -11.91
N LEU A 28 4.71 -1.59 -10.68
CA LEU A 28 4.79 -0.19 -10.25
C LEU A 28 5.83 0.60 -11.05
N ALA A 29 7.00 0.04 -11.34
CA ALA A 29 8.00 0.69 -12.17
C ALA A 29 7.50 1.00 -13.60
N ARG A 30 6.53 0.24 -14.10
CA ARG A 30 5.85 0.48 -15.38
C ARG A 30 4.66 1.45 -15.26
N GLY A 31 4.41 2.00 -14.08
CA GLY A 31 3.28 2.89 -13.80
C GLY A 31 1.94 2.15 -13.62
N GLU A 32 1.96 0.82 -13.50
CA GLU A 32 0.75 0.03 -13.32
C GLU A 32 0.25 0.11 -11.87
N ARG A 33 -1.07 0.00 -11.70
CA ARG A 33 -1.71 -0.11 -10.40
C ARG A 33 -1.69 -1.55 -9.91
N VAL A 34 -1.34 -1.76 -8.64
CA VAL A 34 -1.34 -3.09 -8.01
C VAL A 34 -2.42 -3.13 -6.94
N GLU A 35 -3.40 -4.01 -7.07
CA GLU A 35 -4.48 -4.17 -6.10
C GLU A 35 -4.32 -5.45 -5.29
N LEU A 36 -4.43 -5.31 -3.97
CA LEU A 36 -4.46 -6.42 -3.02
C LEU A 36 -5.85 -6.48 -2.39
N HIS A 37 -6.60 -7.54 -2.72
CA HIS A 37 -8.00 -7.71 -2.34
C HIS A 37 -8.23 -7.44 -0.85
N VAL A 38 -9.23 -6.58 -0.52
CA VAL A 38 -9.61 -6.11 0.83
C VAL A 38 -8.52 -5.32 1.58
N PHE A 39 -7.24 -5.47 1.23
CA PHE A 39 -6.12 -4.80 1.88
C PHE A 39 -5.93 -3.37 1.38
N GLY A 40 -5.93 -3.15 0.07
CA GLY A 40 -5.73 -1.84 -0.54
C GLY A 40 -5.10 -1.89 -1.93
N ALA A 41 -4.66 -0.74 -2.44
CA ALA A 41 -4.03 -0.61 -3.74
C ALA A 41 -2.79 0.28 -3.70
N PHE A 42 -1.80 -0.04 -4.52
CA PHE A 42 -0.62 0.78 -4.77
C PHE A 42 -0.72 1.41 -6.15
N GLU A 43 -0.41 2.69 -6.23
CA GLU A 43 -0.42 3.46 -7.48
C GLU A 43 0.82 4.37 -7.56
N VAL A 44 1.25 4.69 -8.78
CA VAL A 44 2.36 5.61 -8.98
C VAL A 44 1.84 7.01 -9.26
N THR A 45 2.27 7.95 -8.41
CA THR A 45 1.99 9.37 -8.59
C THR A 45 3.25 10.06 -9.09
N VAL A 46 3.14 10.70 -10.25
CA VAL A 46 4.22 11.50 -10.84
C VAL A 46 3.99 12.97 -10.51
N ARG A 47 4.95 13.58 -9.82
CA ARG A 47 5.01 15.02 -9.62
C ARG A 47 5.87 15.62 -10.71
N VAL A 48 5.29 16.47 -11.54
CA VAL A 48 5.99 17.16 -12.62
C VAL A 48 7.03 18.14 -12.06
N ALA A 49 8.08 18.40 -12.85
CA ALA A 49 9.08 19.38 -12.51
C ALA A 49 8.45 20.78 -12.39
N ARG A 50 8.93 21.55 -11.42
CA ARG A 50 8.42 22.92 -11.17
C ARG A 50 9.51 23.80 -10.57
N SER A 51 9.41 25.10 -10.82
CA SER A 51 10.16 26.09 -10.05
C SER A 51 9.53 26.27 -8.67
N GLY A 52 10.34 26.19 -7.62
CA GLY A 52 9.98 26.50 -6.24
C GLY A 52 10.84 27.63 -5.66
N ARG A 53 10.60 27.97 -4.40
CA ARG A 53 11.48 28.86 -3.63
C ARG A 53 12.09 28.12 -2.46
N ASP A 54 13.36 28.36 -2.20
CA ASP A 54 14.02 27.88 -0.98
C ASP A 54 13.39 28.61 0.23
N PRO A 55 12.81 27.88 1.22
CA PRO A 55 12.21 28.50 2.40
C PRO A 55 13.17 29.33 3.25
N ARG A 56 14.48 29.08 3.14
CA ARG A 56 15.53 29.70 3.94
C ARG A 56 16.13 30.95 3.28
N THR A 57 16.26 30.97 1.96
CA THR A 57 16.93 32.06 1.22
C THR A 57 16.00 32.85 0.29
N GLY A 58 14.84 32.28 -0.09
CA GLY A 58 13.90 32.88 -1.03
C GLY A 58 14.32 32.78 -2.51
N GLU A 59 15.47 32.19 -2.80
CA GLU A 59 15.97 31.99 -4.16
C GLU A 59 15.10 31.00 -4.93
N THR A 60 15.05 31.18 -6.26
CA THR A 60 14.31 30.27 -7.13
C THR A 60 15.11 28.99 -7.33
N VAL A 61 14.53 27.85 -6.95
CA VAL A 61 15.14 26.53 -7.10
C VAL A 61 14.30 25.67 -8.05
N GLN A 62 14.96 24.88 -8.88
CA GLN A 62 14.29 23.90 -9.73
C GLN A 62 14.02 22.63 -8.92
N VAL A 63 12.76 22.22 -8.87
CA VAL A 63 12.35 20.93 -8.30
C VAL A 63 12.15 19.97 -9.45
N GLU A 64 13.01 18.96 -9.51
CA GLU A 64 12.94 17.93 -10.55
C GLU A 64 11.65 17.11 -10.45
N ALA A 65 11.24 16.54 -11.59
CA ALA A 65 10.13 15.62 -11.62
C ALA A 65 10.46 14.37 -10.80
N ARG A 66 9.50 13.87 -10.04
CA ARG A 66 9.68 12.68 -9.21
C ARG A 66 8.45 11.80 -9.22
N ALA A 67 8.66 10.50 -9.38
CA ALA A 67 7.65 9.48 -9.14
C ALA A 67 7.70 8.99 -7.68
N SER A 68 6.54 8.70 -7.12
CA SER A 68 6.38 8.09 -5.80
C SER A 68 5.25 7.09 -5.82
N VAL A 69 5.40 5.98 -5.09
CA VAL A 69 4.31 5.04 -4.86
C VAL A 69 3.41 5.58 -3.74
N HIS A 70 2.12 5.66 -4.01
CA HIS A 70 1.08 5.95 -3.03
C HIS A 70 0.31 4.66 -2.70
N PHE A 71 -0.05 4.48 -1.44
CA PHE A 71 -0.86 3.35 -0.99
C PHE A 71 -2.23 3.84 -0.53
N ASN A 72 -3.27 3.29 -1.15
CA ASN A 72 -4.66 3.52 -0.81
C ASN A 72 -5.16 2.37 0.07
N PRO A 73 -5.37 2.59 1.38
CA PRO A 73 -5.82 1.56 2.29
C PRO A 73 -7.24 1.11 1.97
N GLY A 74 -7.50 -0.20 2.05
CA GLY A 74 -8.85 -0.76 1.94
C GLY A 74 -9.73 -0.34 3.12
N GLU A 75 -11.05 -0.35 2.90
CA GLU A 75 -12.06 0.08 3.88
C GLU A 75 -11.92 -0.64 5.23
N ALA A 76 -11.71 -1.96 5.19
CA ALA A 76 -11.52 -2.77 6.38
C ALA A 76 -10.35 -2.31 7.25
N MET A 77 -9.27 -1.80 6.64
CA MET A 77 -8.13 -1.29 7.38
C MET A 77 -8.44 0.06 8.01
N GLY A 78 -9.16 0.95 7.32
CA GLY A 78 -9.62 2.21 7.87
C GLY A 78 -10.52 2.03 9.09
N VAL A 79 -11.43 1.05 9.06
CA VAL A 79 -12.29 0.68 10.20
C VAL A 79 -11.44 0.20 11.38
N ARG A 80 -10.49 -0.71 11.15
CA ARG A 80 -9.61 -1.24 12.22
C ARG A 80 -8.77 -0.14 12.88
N LEU A 81 -8.23 0.79 12.08
CA LEU A 81 -7.45 1.91 12.59
C LEU A 81 -8.28 2.82 13.51
N LYS A 82 -9.54 3.08 13.16
CA LYS A 82 -10.45 3.88 13.99
C LYS A 82 -10.81 3.20 15.31
N LEU A 83 -10.97 1.88 15.28
CA LEU A 83 -11.38 1.08 16.44
C LEU A 83 -10.21 0.68 17.34
N GLY A 84 -8.97 0.78 16.84
CA GLY A 84 -7.79 0.31 17.56
C GLY A 84 -7.80 -1.20 17.82
N THR A 85 -8.56 -1.98 17.05
CA THR A 85 -8.70 -3.43 17.24
C THR A 85 -8.10 -4.23 16.08
N ILE A 86 -7.44 -5.32 16.44
CA ILE A 86 -6.98 -6.35 15.49
C ILE A 86 -8.04 -7.43 15.25
N ASP A 87 -9.17 -7.38 15.98
CA ASP A 87 -10.25 -8.35 15.85
C ASP A 87 -10.92 -8.24 14.47
N THR A 88 -10.78 -9.31 13.69
CA THR A 88 -11.28 -9.41 12.33
C THR A 88 -12.79 -9.61 12.28
N ALA A 89 -13.40 -10.19 13.32
CA ALA A 89 -14.83 -10.43 13.40
C ALA A 89 -15.60 -9.14 13.70
N ALA A 90 -15.12 -8.36 14.67
CA ALA A 90 -15.69 -7.06 15.01
C ALA A 90 -15.65 -6.08 13.82
N ALA A 91 -14.55 -6.08 13.05
CA ALA A 91 -14.43 -5.27 11.84
C ALA A 91 -15.37 -5.74 10.72
N ALA A 92 -15.55 -7.05 10.54
CA ALA A 92 -16.44 -7.61 9.52
C ALA A 92 -17.93 -7.34 9.79
N ASP A 93 -18.34 -7.35 11.06
CA ASP A 93 -19.71 -7.01 11.47
C ASP A 93 -20.09 -5.56 11.14
N LEU A 94 -19.15 -4.63 11.24
CA LEU A 94 -19.40 -3.22 10.95
C LEU A 94 -19.49 -2.94 9.45
N LEU A 95 -18.65 -3.58 8.64
CA LEU A 95 -18.73 -3.47 7.18
C LEU A 95 -20.07 -3.98 6.64
N ARG A 96 -20.61 -5.07 7.23
CA ARG A 96 -21.94 -5.60 6.89
C ARG A 96 -23.11 -4.70 7.28
N LYS A 97 -22.92 -3.77 8.22
CA LYS A 97 -23.96 -2.81 8.68
C LYS A 97 -23.93 -1.49 7.92
N ALA A 98 -22.82 -1.20 7.22
CA ALA A 98 -22.63 0.02 6.43
C ALA A 98 -23.08 -0.13 4.95
N SER A 99 -23.35 -1.37 4.51
CA SER A 99 -23.93 -1.74 3.22
C SER A 99 -25.43 -1.96 3.30
#